data_AF-A0A7D9IDM8-F1
#
_entry.id   AF-A0A7D9IDM8-F1
#
_cell.length_a   1.000
_cell.length_b   1.000
_cell.length_c   1.000
_cell.angle_alpha   90.00
_cell.angle_beta   90.00
_cell.angle_gamma   90.00
#
_symmetry.space_group_name_H-M   'P 1'
#
loop_
_entity.id
_entity.type
_entity.pdbx_description
1 polymer ?
#
loop_
_entity_poly.entity_id
_entity_poly.type
_entity_poly.pdbx_seq_one_letter_code
_entity_poly.pdbx_strand_id
1 'polypeptide(L)'
;MEEQIAKLQTKLKLLNFTAKKTDSTIAKADIEVSERLRSSIKSVSDVKETIEEQKFKSGATVENVSEWSDEIEQQIEFADE
;
A
#
# COMPACT_ATOMS: atom_id res chain seq x y z
N MET A 1 7.73 -5.99 14.31
CA MET A 1 6.73 -4.95 13.96
C MET A 1 7.38 -3.74 13.31
N GLU A 2 8.37 -3.08 13.93
CA GLU A 2 9.04 -1.88 13.34
C GLU A 2 9.61 -2.10 11.94
N GLU A 3 10.28 -3.24 11.69
CA GLU A 3 10.81 -3.58 10.36
C GLU A 3 9.71 -3.72 9.30
N GLN A 4 8.56 -4.30 9.67
CA GLN A 4 7.43 -4.45 8.76
C GLN A 4 6.74 -3.12 8.49
N ILE A 5 6.66 -2.23 9.49
CA ILE A 5 6.16 -0.86 9.32
C ILE A 5 7.09 -0.07 8.38
N ALA A 6 8.41 -0.16 8.56
CA ALA A 6 9.37 0.48 7.66
C ALA A 6 9.27 -0.06 6.22
N LYS A 7 9.06 -1.38 6.08
CA LYS A 7 8.81 -2.03 4.79
C LYS A 7 7.52 -1.53 4.14
N LEU A 8 6.44 -1.39 4.90
CA LEU A 8 5.16 -0.84 4.42
C LEU A 8 5.34 0.60 3.94
N GLN A 9 5.98 1.46 4.74
CA GLN A 9 6.24 2.85 4.37
C GLN A 9 7.08 2.97 3.10
N THR A 10 8.09 2.10 2.93
CA THR A 10 8.90 2.08 1.71
C THR A 10 8.08 1.67 0.50
N LYS A 11 7.22 0.66 0.64
CA LYS A 11 6.32 0.21 -0.43
C LYS A 11 5.28 1.27 -0.80
N LEU A 12 4.70 1.96 0.18
CA LEU A 12 3.76 3.07 -0.06
C LEU A 12 4.42 4.25 -0.79
N LYS A 13 5.66 4.58 -0.46
CA LYS A 13 6.43 5.59 -1.21
C LYS A 13 6.64 5.18 -2.67
N LEU A 14 6.98 3.92 -2.90
CA LEU A 14 7.18 3.40 -4.25
C LEU A 14 5.86 3.36 -5.04
N LEU A 15 4.77 2.97 -4.39
CA LEU A 15 3.43 2.93 -4.96
C LEU A 15 3.00 4.33 -5.42
N ASN A 16 3.07 5.32 -4.52
CA ASN A 16 2.76 6.72 -4.83
C ASN A 16 3.65 7.31 -5.93
N PHE A 17 4.95 6.98 -5.93
CA PHE A 17 5.86 7.43 -6.98
C PHE A 17 5.49 6.83 -8.34
N THR A 18 5.11 5.55 -8.36
CA THR A 18 4.71 4.86 -9.59
C THR A 18 3.39 5.42 -10.10
N ALA A 19 2.38 5.58 -9.25
CA ALA A 19 1.08 6.17 -9.58
C ALA A 19 1.23 7.57 -10.21
N LYS A 20 1.96 8.49 -9.56
CA LYS A 20 2.22 9.84 -10.09
C LYS A 20 2.98 9.85 -11.42
N LYS A 21 3.87 8.86 -11.62
CA LYS A 21 4.60 8.72 -12.88
C LYS A 21 3.69 8.17 -13.98
N THR A 22 2.77 7.27 -13.65
CA THR A 22 1.74 6.77 -14.56
C THR A 22 0.88 7.93 -15.05
N ASP A 23 0.37 8.79 -14.16
CA ASP A 23 -0.37 10.02 -14.52
C ASP A 23 0.37 10.91 -15.53
N SER A 24 1.69 11.04 -15.37
CA SER A 24 2.53 11.86 -16.26
C SER A 24 2.93 11.16 -17.56
N THR A 25 2.76 9.83 -17.66
CA THR A 25 3.26 8.98 -18.77
C THR A 25 2.14 8.29 -19.55
N ILE A 26 0.87 8.71 -19.37
CA ILE A 26 -0.28 8.24 -20.16
C ILE A 26 -0.14 8.75 -21.59
N ALA A 27 0.67 8.05 -22.37
CA ALA A 27 0.61 8.13 -23.83
C ALA A 27 1.00 6.82 -24.50
N LYS A 28 1.96 6.02 -23.99
CA LYS A 28 2.50 4.88 -24.78
C LYS A 28 3.01 3.63 -24.03
N ALA A 29 2.83 3.47 -22.71
CA ALA A 29 3.41 2.33 -21.97
C ALA A 29 2.45 1.66 -20.96
N ASP A 30 1.18 1.49 -21.32
CA ASP A 30 0.09 1.20 -20.37
C ASP A 30 0.12 -0.18 -19.70
N ILE A 31 0.57 -1.25 -20.37
CA ILE A 31 0.39 -2.61 -19.81
C ILE A 31 1.43 -2.91 -18.73
N GLU A 32 2.73 -2.75 -19.02
CA GLU A 32 3.80 -3.09 -18.07
C GLU A 32 3.77 -2.18 -16.83
N VAL A 33 3.39 -0.91 -17.00
CA VAL A 33 3.24 0.04 -15.88
C VAL A 33 2.02 -0.32 -15.04
N SER A 34 0.88 -0.65 -15.65
CA SER A 34 -0.32 -1.11 -14.94
C SER A 34 -0.07 -2.42 -14.18
N GLU A 35 0.62 -3.38 -14.78
CA GLU A 35 0.96 -4.65 -14.11
C GLU A 35 1.89 -4.44 -12.90
N ARG A 36 2.87 -3.53 -13.03
CA ARG A 36 3.75 -3.15 -11.91
C ARG A 36 2.99 -2.43 -10.79
N LEU A 37 2.04 -1.58 -11.15
CA LEU A 37 1.18 -0.88 -10.20
C LEU A 37 0.32 -1.88 -9.41
N ARG A 38 -0.38 -2.79 -10.10
CA ARG A 38 -1.16 -3.88 -9.46
C ARG A 38 -0.31 -4.78 -8.59
N SER A 39 0.89 -5.15 -9.04
CA SER A 39 1.83 -5.95 -8.23
C SER A 39 2.27 -5.21 -6.97
N SER A 40 2.47 -3.90 -7.07
CA SER A 40 2.82 -3.05 -5.93
C SER A 40 1.66 -2.93 -4.94
N ILE A 41 0.44 -2.72 -5.43
CA ILE A 41 -0.80 -2.70 -4.62
C ILE A 41 -0.93 -4.01 -3.83
N LYS A 42 -0.88 -5.15 -4.52
CA LYS A 42 -0.97 -6.46 -3.87
C LYS A 42 0.07 -6.62 -2.77
N SER A 43 1.30 -6.21 -3.04
CA SER A 43 2.38 -6.33 -2.06
C SER A 43 2.22 -5.39 -0.86
N VAL A 44 1.54 -4.24 -1.01
CA VAL A 44 1.18 -3.36 0.11
C VAL A 44 0.07 -4.02 0.93
N SER A 45 -0.97 -4.58 0.29
CA SER A 45 -2.07 -5.30 0.96
C SER A 45 -1.56 -6.49 1.77
N ASP A 46 -0.68 -7.33 1.22
CA ASP A 46 -0.12 -8.49 1.94
C ASP A 46 0.65 -8.06 3.21
N VAL A 47 1.39 -6.95 3.13
CA VAL A 47 2.15 -6.41 4.28
C VAL A 47 1.20 -5.75 5.28
N LYS A 48 0.13 -5.08 4.82
CA LYS A 48 -0.92 -4.52 5.67
C LYS A 48 -1.54 -5.61 6.53
N GLU A 49 -2.05 -6.68 5.91
CA GLU A 49 -2.72 -7.79 6.61
C GLU A 49 -1.79 -8.43 7.66
N THR A 50 -0.52 -8.62 7.32
CA THR A 50 0.49 -9.14 8.26
C THR A 50 0.67 -8.22 9.49
N ILE A 51 0.62 -6.89 9.30
CA ILE A 51 0.76 -5.92 10.39
C ILE A 51 -0.53 -5.82 11.21
N GLU A 52 -1.71 -5.91 10.59
CA GLU A 52 -3.00 -5.97 11.30
C GLU A 52 -3.01 -7.15 12.29
N GLU A 53 -2.67 -8.35 11.80
CA GLU A 53 -2.58 -9.54 12.65
C GLU A 53 -1.61 -9.32 13.81
N GLN A 54 -0.45 -8.70 13.57
CA GLN A 54 0.52 -8.43 14.64
C GLN A 54 0.01 -7.40 15.64
N LYS A 55 -0.71 -6.37 15.20
CA LYS A 55 -1.32 -5.36 16.08
C LYS A 55 -2.37 -6.02 16.98
N PHE A 56 -3.23 -6.87 16.42
CA PHE A 56 -4.20 -7.65 17.19
C PHE A 56 -3.51 -8.59 18.19
N LYS A 57 -2.47 -9.33 17.76
CA LYS A 57 -1.67 -10.20 18.64
C LYS A 57 -0.97 -9.42 19.76
N SER A 58 -0.70 -8.14 19.56
CA SER A 58 -0.08 -7.24 20.54
C SER A 58 -1.10 -6.55 21.46
N GLY A 59 -2.39 -6.86 21.33
CA GLY A 59 -3.46 -6.30 22.17
C GLY A 59 -4.01 -4.96 21.71
N ALA A 60 -3.76 -4.55 20.46
CA ALA A 60 -4.40 -3.36 19.90
C ALA A 60 -5.93 -3.55 19.79
N THR A 61 -6.68 -2.45 19.99
CA THR A 61 -8.13 -2.45 19.81
C THR A 61 -8.49 -2.55 18.33
N VAL A 62 -9.70 -3.05 18.05
CA VAL A 62 -10.25 -3.07 16.68
C VAL A 62 -10.26 -1.67 16.08
N GLU A 63 -10.69 -0.66 16.86
CA GLU A 63 -10.71 0.75 16.44
C GLU A 63 -9.33 1.24 15.99
N ASN A 64 -8.27 1.03 16.79
CA ASN A 64 -6.91 1.47 16.44
C ASN A 64 -6.35 0.75 15.20
N VAL A 65 -6.74 -0.51 14.98
CA VAL A 65 -6.31 -1.25 13.79
C VAL A 65 -7.08 -0.79 12.56
N SER A 66 -8.39 -0.57 12.69
CA SER A 66 -9.26 -0.06 11.63
C SER A 66 -8.84 1.33 11.15
N GLU A 67 -8.66 2.30 12.06
CA GLU A 67 -8.21 3.65 11.67
C GLU A 67 -6.88 3.62 10.91
N TRP A 68 -5.92 2.85 11.42
CA TRP A 68 -4.63 2.68 10.74
C TRP A 68 -4.80 2.01 9.37
N SER A 69 -5.67 1.02 9.25
CA SER A 69 -5.90 0.30 8.00
C SER A 69 -6.62 1.13 6.94
N ASP A 70 -7.52 2.01 7.37
CA ASP A 70 -8.24 2.95 6.50
C ASP A 70 -7.28 3.97 5.88
N GLU A 71 -6.30 4.48 6.66
CA GLU A 71 -5.26 5.38 6.13
C GLU A 71 -4.42 4.72 5.02
N ILE A 72 -4.15 3.42 5.15
CA ILE A 72 -3.39 2.66 4.15
C ILE A 72 -4.25 2.38 2.93
N GLU A 73 -5.53 2.06 3.11
CA GLU A 73 -6.48 1.83 2.02
C GLU A 73 -6.70 3.08 1.17
N GLN A 74 -6.82 4.27 1.77
CA GLN A 74 -6.92 5.52 1.02
C GLN A 74 -5.70 5.76 0.10
N GLN A 75 -4.50 5.36 0.54
CA GLN A 75 -3.30 5.47 -0.30
C GLN A 75 -3.24 4.42 -1.41
N ILE A 76 -3.84 3.25 -1.20
CA ILE A 76 -3.98 2.22 -2.24
C ILE A 76 -4.99 2.67 -3.28
N GLU A 77 -6.15 3.19 -2.84
CA GLU A 77 -7.23 3.64 -3.71
C GLU A 77 -6.76 4.79 -4.61
N PHE A 78 -6.04 5.78 -4.06
CA PHE A 78 -5.40 6.84 -4.85
C PHE A 78 -4.41 6.32 -5.90
N ALA A 79 -3.82 5.14 -5.68
CA ALA A 79 -2.84 4.56 -6.60
C ALA A 79 -3.45 3.55 -7.59
N ASP A 80 -4.70 3.14 -7.41
CA ASP A 80 -5.43 2.24 -8.33
C ASP A 80 -6.35 3.02 -9.29
N GLU A 81 -6.63 4.29 -8.99
CA GLU A 81 -7.36 5.25 -9.84
C GLU A 81 -6.55 5.67 -11.09
#